data_AF-A0A248JXT3-F1
#
_entry.id   AF-A0A248JXT3-F1
#
_cell.length_a   1.000
_cell.length_b   1.000
_cell.length_c   1.000
_cell.angle_alpha   90.00
_cell.angle_beta   90.00
_cell.angle_gamma   90.00
#
_symmetry.space_group_name_H-M   'P 1'
#
loop_
_entity.id
_entity.type
_entity.pdbx_description
1 polymer ?
#
loop_
_entity_poly.entity_id
_entity_poly.type
_entity_poly.pdbx_seq_one_letter_code
_entity_poly.pdbx_strand_id
1 'polypeptide(L)' 'MIVALLASLLLTVATGIVLDTGGGVLGEDAMEDIHGAAATVTLILVALHIGGVVLSSRLHRENLVRAMVTGRKRA' A
#
# COMPACT_ATOMS: atom_id res chain seq x y z
N MET A 1 1.72 -8.67 4.58
CA MET A 1 0.81 -7.56 4.22
C MET A 1 1.60 -6.27 4.04
N ILE A 2 2.40 -5.84 5.03
CA ILE A 2 3.23 -4.62 4.91
C ILE A 2 4.19 -4.71 3.72
N VAL A 3 4.90 -5.83 3.54
CA VAL A 3 5.78 -6.04 2.37
C VAL A 3 5.01 -5.91 1.05
N ALA A 4 3.78 -6.42 0.98
CA ALA A 4 2.92 -6.29 -0.19
C ALA A 4 2.51 -4.82 -0.44
N LEU A 5 2.17 -4.07 0.63
CA LEU A 5 1.90 -2.62 0.54
C LEU A 5 3.10 -1.82 0.06
N LEU A 6 4.31 -2.14 0.56
CA LEU A 6 5.53 -1.46 0.13
C LEU A 6 5.84 -1.77 -1.33
N ALA A 7 5.68 -3.02 -1.75
CA ALA A 7 5.87 -3.42 -3.14
C ALA A 7 4.84 -2.76 -4.08
N SER A 8 3.56 -2.74 -3.71
CA SER A 8 2.50 -2.11 -4.53
C SER A 8 2.65 -0.59 -4.60
N LEU A 9 3.07 0.05 -3.50
CA LEU A 9 3.38 1.48 -3.48
C LEU A 9 4.56 1.79 -4.40
N LEU A 10 5.64 1.01 -4.30
CA LEU A 10 6.82 1.18 -5.15
C LEU A 10 6.47 1.00 -6.63
N LEU A 11 5.63 0.01 -6.97
CA LEU A 11 5.12 -0.18 -8.33
C LEU A 11 4.31 1.02 -8.82
N THR A 12 3.39 1.53 -7.99
CA THR A 12 2.54 2.68 -8.32
C THR A 12 3.40 3.94 -8.56
N VAL A 13 4.42 4.16 -7.74
CA VAL A 13 5.37 5.27 -7.92
C VAL A 13 6.21 5.08 -9.18
N ALA A 14 6.76 3.88 -9.41
CA ALA A 14 7.59 3.60 -10.58
C ALA A 14 6.83 3.79 -11.89
N THR A 15 5.60 3.27 -11.97
CA THR A 15 4.72 3.44 -13.14
C THR A 15 4.30 4.89 -13.35
N GLY A 16 4.07 5.65 -12.27
CA GLY A 16 3.79 7.09 -12.34
C GLY A 16 4.96 7.91 -12.89
N ILE A 17 6.19 7.59 -12.50
CA ILE A 17 7.40 8.23 -13.07
C ILE A 17 7.51 7.93 -14.56
N VAL A 18 7.23 6.68 -14.98
CA VAL A 18 7.28 6.33 -16.40
C VAL A 18 6.19 7.03 -17.20
N LEU A 19 4.99 7.17 -16.64
CA LEU A 19 3.89 7.94 -17.25
C LEU A 19 4.26 9.39 -17.50
N ASP A 20 4.87 10.06 -16.52
CA ASP A 20 5.31 11.46 -16.64
C ASP A 20 6.31 11.66 -17.80
N THR A 21 7.03 10.60 -18.19
CA THR A 21 7.96 10.61 -19.33
C THR A 21 7.34 10.15 -20.67
N GLY A 22 6.02 9.96 -20.74
CA GLY A 22 5.31 9.56 -21.96
C GLY A 22 5.08 8.05 -22.10
N GLY A 23 4.93 7.33 -20.98
CA GLY A 23 4.51 5.92 -20.96
C GLY A 23 5.58 4.88 -21.36
N GLY A 24 6.78 5.33 -21.74
CA GLY A 24 7.92 4.47 -22.05
C GLY A 24 7.66 3.52 -23.22
N VAL A 25 8.13 2.27 -23.10
CA VAL A 25 8.02 1.27 -24.19
C VAL A 25 6.62 0.72 -24.42
N LEU A 26 5.71 0.90 -23.45
CA LEU A 26 4.34 0.38 -23.51
C LEU A 26 3.33 1.42 -24.02
N GLY A 27 3.72 2.69 -24.09
CA GLY A 27 2.84 3.81 -24.42
C GLY A 27 2.07 4.34 -23.21
N GLU A 28 1.50 5.54 -23.36
CA GLU A 28 0.82 6.28 -22.30
C GLU A 28 -0.43 5.54 -21.81
N ASP A 29 -1.36 5.19 -22.71
CA ASP A 29 -2.63 4.53 -22.36
C ASP A 29 -2.43 3.22 -21.56
N ALA A 30 -1.54 2.35 -22.04
CA ALA A 30 -1.29 1.07 -21.38
C ALA A 30 -0.63 1.26 -20.01
N MET A 31 0.26 2.24 -19.87
CA MET A 31 0.88 2.55 -18.59
C MET A 31 -0.10 3.21 -17.62
N GLU A 32 -1.08 3.99 -18.11
CA GLU A 32 -2.13 4.61 -17.31
C GLU A 32 -3.03 3.54 -16.69
N ASP A 33 -3.44 2.55 -17.49
CA ASP A 33 -4.19 1.40 -17.01
C ASP A 33 -3.42 0.61 -15.95
N ILE A 34 -2.13 0.36 -16.16
CA ILE A 34 -1.28 -0.35 -15.20
C ILE A 34 -1.15 0.45 -13.89
N HIS A 35 -0.91 1.76 -13.98
CA HIS A 35 -0.81 2.63 -12.82
C HIS A 35 -2.14 2.67 -12.05
N GLY A 36 -3.27 2.82 -12.75
CA GLY A 36 -4.61 2.82 -12.16
C GLY A 36 -4.94 1.50 -11.48
N ALA A 37 -4.59 0.37 -12.10
CA ALA A 37 -4.75 -0.96 -11.50
C ALA A 37 -3.87 -1.12 -10.24
N ALA A 38 -2.60 -0.70 -10.29
CA ALA A 38 -1.68 -0.75 -9.15
C ALA A 38 -2.16 0.13 -7.98
N ALA A 39 -2.68 1.32 -8.28
CA ALA A 39 -3.28 2.22 -7.28
C ALA A 39 -4.52 1.59 -6.63
N THR A 40 -5.41 0.99 -7.42
CA THR A 40 -6.62 0.30 -6.92
C THR A 40 -6.26 -0.87 -6.01
N VAL A 41 -5.31 -1.71 -6.43
CA VAL A 41 -4.80 -2.81 -5.59
C VAL A 41 -4.20 -2.27 -4.28
N THR A 42 -3.42 -1.18 -4.35
CA THR A 42 -2.85 -0.55 -3.16
C THR A 42 -3.95 -0.09 -2.19
N LEU A 43 -5.02 0.53 -2.68
CA LEU A 43 -6.16 0.94 -1.84
C LEU A 43 -6.84 -0.25 -1.16
N ILE A 44 -7.08 -1.34 -1.88
CA ILE A 44 -7.65 -2.58 -1.31
C ILE A 44 -6.74 -3.13 -0.19
N LEU A 45 -5.42 -3.17 -0.44
CA LEU A 45 -4.46 -3.64 0.54
C LEU A 45 -4.40 -2.73 1.78
N VAL A 46 -4.55 -1.41 1.61
CA VAL A 46 -4.61 -0.45 2.73
C VAL A 46 -5.85 -0.72 3.58
N ALA A 47 -7.02 -0.89 2.97
CA ALA A 47 -8.25 -1.20 3.70
C ALA A 47 -8.11 -2.52 4.48
N LEU A 48 -7.57 -3.56 3.85
CA LEU A 48 -7.30 -4.85 4.49
C LEU A 48 -6.30 -4.70 5.64
N HIS A 49 -5.22 -3.93 5.46
CA HIS A 49 -4.24 -3.68 6.50
C HIS A 49 -4.84 -2.97 7.72
N ILE A 50 -5.63 -1.91 7.51
CA ILE A 50 -6.34 -1.22 8.58
C ILE A 50 -7.28 -2.18 9.30
N GLY A 51 -8.06 -2.97 8.56
CA GLY A 51 -8.93 -4.01 9.12
C GLY A 51 -8.16 -5.03 9.97
N GLY A 52 -7.01 -5.49 9.48
CA GLY A 52 -6.12 -6.40 10.20
C GLY A 52 -5.53 -5.79 11.49
N VAL A 53 -5.14 -4.51 11.46
CA VAL A 53 -4.66 -3.79 12.65
C VAL A 53 -5.79 -3.63 13.67
N VAL A 54 -7.01 -3.27 13.25
CA VAL A 54 -8.17 -3.15 14.14
C VAL A 54 -8.52 -4.50 14.76
N LEU A 55 -8.62 -5.57 13.95
CA LEU A 55 -8.95 -6.91 14.43
C LEU A 55 -7.88 -7.42 15.41
N SER A 56 -6.61 -7.28 15.05
CA SER A 56 -5.50 -7.70 15.90
C SER A 56 -5.45 -6.87 17.20
N SER A 57 -5.71 -5.56 17.14
CA SER A 57 -5.78 -4.70 18.32
C SER A 57 -6.90 -5.11 19.27
N ARG A 58 -8.06 -5.52 18.74
CA ARG A 58 -9.18 -6.07 19.53
C ARG A 58 -8.82 -7.41 20.15
N LEU A 59 -8.23 -8.32 19.37
CA LEU A 59 -7.88 -9.67 19.82
C LEU A 59 -6.80 -9.66 20.92
N HIS A 60 -5.79 -8.82 20.77
CA HIS A 60 -4.68 -8.69 21.74
C HIS A 60 -4.98 -7.69 22.86
N ARG A 61 -6.15 -7.01 22.85
CA ARG A 61 -6.57 -5.96 23.79
C ARG A 61 -5.52 -4.87 24.03
N GLU A 62 -4.75 -4.55 23.00
CA GLU A 62 -3.71 -3.52 23.02
C GLU A 62 -3.85 -2.58 21.83
N ASN A 63 -3.48 -1.32 22.01
CA ASN A 63 -3.54 -0.32 20.95
C ASN A 63 -2.29 -0.44 20.05
N LEU A 64 -2.40 -1.25 18.99
CA LEU A 64 -1.32 -1.46 18.04
C LEU A 64 -0.94 -0.18 17.28
N VAL A 65 -1.89 0.70 17.00
CA VAL A 65 -1.61 2.00 16.35
C VAL A 65 -0.68 2.84 17.23
N ARG A 66 -0.95 2.89 18.54
CA ARG A 66 -0.06 3.54 19.51
C ARG A 66 1.30 2.86 19.57
N ALA A 67 1.36 1.53 19.49
CA ALA A 67 2.62 0.79 19.46
C ALA A 67 3.45 1.09 18.21
N MET A 68 2.82 1.28 17.04
CA MET A 68 3.50 1.67 15.80
C MET A 68 4.12 3.07 15.90
N VAL A 69 3.41 4.04 16.48
CA VAL A 69 3.93 5.41 16.65
C VAL A 69 5.05 5.47 17.70
N THR A 70 4.89 4.74 18.80
CA THR A 70 5.83 4.80 19.93
C THR A 70 6.99 3.80 19.84
N GLY A 71 6.93 2.85 18.90
CA GLY A 71 7.85 1.71 18.81
C GLY A 71 7.76 0.72 19.97
N ARG A 72 6.83 0.91 20.92
CA ARG A 72 6.71 0.11 22.14
C ARG A 72 5.38 -0.63 22.16
N LYS A 73 5.45 -1.94 21.96
CA LYS A 73 4.34 -2.87 22.14
C LYS A 73 4.29 -3.32 23.61
N ARG A 74 3.10 -3.47 24.22
CA ARG A 74 2.99 -4.03 25.57
C ARG A 74 3.16 -5.54 25.43
N ALA A 75 4.27 -6.08 25.93
CA ALA A 75 4.47 -7.51 26.07
C ALA A 75 3.53 -8.09 27.12
#